data_AF-A0A1M6M0W2-F1
#
_entry.id   AF-A0A1M6M0W2-F1
#
_cell.length_a   1.000
_cell.length_b   1.000
_cell.length_c   1.000
_cell.angle_alpha   90.00
_cell.angle_beta   90.00
_cell.angle_gamma   90.00
#
_symmetry.space_group_name_H-M   'P 1'
#
loop_
_entity.id
_entity.type
_entity.pdbx_description
1 polymer ?
#
loop_
_entity_poly.entity_id
_entity_poly.type
_entity_poly.pdbx_seq_one_letter_code
_entity_poly.pdbx_strand_id
1 'polypeptide(L)'
;MAQSLRKFFLRFNYTEEKGFICNIPAFKENVHLSIAYSNKRKEFNIHFTDDNIKEVGSIRRKFILVMSSFRFFLFINRFEKLYNFHHLKMIRDSEVNLGKLKKHGFMFFHVPDSIVESKLLHLKGRGKRIKIRENVDLNAMADGFLPITEIHSCTDSFFQAYKWKGEHLSFQGIIFKTNSSRKLYFVPKKKYNRFLKHSAIVVYNYLNKYPTPETLEFRKIAFENLKHPYLNK
;
A
#
# COMPACT_ATOMS: atom_id res chain seq x y z
N MET A 1 27.01 14.77 3.04
CA MET A 1 25.69 14.88 2.38
C MET A 1 25.15 13.54 1.83
N ALA A 2 25.98 12.61 1.32
CA ALA A 2 25.53 11.31 0.79
C ALA A 2 25.04 10.25 1.82
N GLN A 3 25.28 10.44 3.13
CA GLN A 3 24.85 9.50 4.18
C GLN A 3 23.42 9.74 4.68
N SER A 4 22.93 10.99 4.71
CA SER A 4 21.56 11.29 5.16
C SER A 4 20.49 10.75 4.20
N LEU A 5 20.82 10.61 2.92
CA LEU A 5 19.90 10.11 1.89
C LEU A 5 19.82 8.58 1.80
N ARG A 6 20.75 7.84 2.44
CA ARG A 6 20.60 6.38 2.65
C ARG A 6 19.38 6.02 3.52
N LYS A 7 18.80 7.01 4.19
CA LYS A 7 17.65 6.87 5.09
C LYS A 7 16.30 6.77 4.36
N PHE A 8 16.22 6.87 3.03
CA PHE A 8 14.93 6.81 2.29
C PHE A 8 14.76 5.58 1.40
N PHE A 9 15.48 4.49 1.69
CA PHE A 9 15.42 3.28 0.88
C PHE A 9 14.61 2.19 1.57
N LEU A 10 13.69 1.55 0.83
CA LEU A 10 13.20 0.22 1.18
C LEU A 10 14.38 -0.75 1.06
N ARG A 11 14.84 -1.30 2.18
CA ARG A 11 15.95 -2.27 2.20
C ARG A 11 15.41 -3.67 2.42
N PHE A 12 15.66 -4.53 1.44
CA PHE A 12 15.36 -5.96 1.50
C PHE A 12 16.64 -6.71 1.85
N ASN A 13 16.67 -7.40 2.99
CA ASN A 13 17.74 -8.36 3.28
C ASN A 13 17.09 -9.72 3.52
N TYR A 14 17.57 -10.75 2.81
CA TYR A 14 17.21 -12.14 3.02
C TYR A 14 18.49 -12.95 3.19
N THR A 15 18.55 -13.76 4.25
CA THR A 15 19.52 -14.84 4.37
C THR A 15 18.83 -16.08 4.91
N GLU A 16 19.29 -17.27 4.51
CA GLU A 16 18.72 -18.53 4.98
C GLU A 16 18.77 -18.66 6.51
N GLU A 17 19.81 -18.12 7.14
CA GLU A 17 19.96 -18.16 8.60
C GLU A 17 19.05 -17.17 9.35
N LYS A 18 18.94 -15.93 8.86
CA LYS A 18 18.30 -14.84 9.60
C LYS A 18 16.84 -14.63 9.18
N GLY A 19 16.46 -15.13 8.01
CA GLY A 19 15.15 -14.91 7.40
C GLY A 19 15.12 -13.61 6.61
N PHE A 20 13.94 -12.99 6.55
CA PHE A 20 13.67 -11.80 5.74
C PHE A 20 13.49 -10.57 6.62
N ILE A 21 13.95 -9.41 6.16
CA ILE A 21 13.60 -8.11 6.73
C ILE A 21 13.45 -7.05 5.64
N CYS A 22 12.36 -6.30 5.72
CA CYS A 22 12.11 -5.08 4.97
C CYS A 22 12.11 -3.89 5.93
N ASN A 23 13.02 -2.94 5.68
CA ASN A 23 13.09 -1.71 6.44
C ASN A 23 12.40 -0.59 5.66
N ILE A 24 11.45 0.06 6.32
CA ILE A 24 10.71 1.22 5.84
C ILE A 24 11.13 2.41 6.71
N PRO A 25 11.62 3.50 6.12
CA PRO A 25 12.09 4.63 6.89
C PRO A 25 10.95 5.36 7.62
N ALA A 26 11.22 5.84 8.84
CA ALA A 26 10.28 6.68 9.59
C ALA A 26 10.68 8.16 9.49
N PHE A 27 9.77 9.06 9.87
CA PHE A 27 10.00 10.51 9.86
C PHE A 27 11.11 10.98 10.81
N LYS A 28 11.42 10.20 11.86
CA LYS A 28 12.50 10.50 12.80
C LYS A 28 13.82 9.94 12.30
N GLU A 29 14.89 10.72 12.44
CA GLU A 29 16.23 10.29 12.05
C GLU A 29 16.64 9.00 12.77
N ASN A 30 17.18 8.05 12.00
CA ASN A 30 17.68 6.75 12.48
C ASN A 30 16.61 5.88 13.15
N VAL A 31 15.33 6.19 12.96
CA VAL A 31 14.22 5.30 13.32
C VAL A 31 13.62 4.73 12.05
N HIS A 32 13.37 3.42 12.04
CA HIS A 32 12.74 2.75 10.90
C HIS A 32 11.73 1.70 11.36
N LEU A 33 10.66 1.53 10.59
CA LEU A 33 9.72 0.43 10.73
C LEU A 33 10.30 -0.80 10.02
N SER A 34 10.32 -1.93 10.69
CA SER A 34 10.80 -3.20 10.15
C SER A 34 9.64 -4.18 10.06
N ILE A 35 9.48 -4.81 8.89
CA ILE A 35 8.63 -5.99 8.69
C ILE A 35 9.58 -7.16 8.47
N ALA A 36 9.59 -8.12 9.38
CA ALA A 36 10.58 -9.19 9.37
C ALA A 36 9.96 -10.57 9.60
N TYR A 37 10.65 -11.58 9.07
CA TYR A 37 10.45 -12.98 9.37
C TYR A 37 11.75 -13.56 9.92
N SER A 38 11.70 -14.12 11.14
CA SER A 38 12.85 -14.76 11.77
C SER A 38 12.84 -16.26 11.50
N ASN A 39 13.86 -16.78 10.81
CA ASN A 39 13.97 -18.22 10.57
C ASN A 39 14.22 -19.03 11.85
N LYS A 40 14.99 -18.49 12.79
CA LYS A 40 15.29 -19.14 14.09
C LYS A 40 14.04 -19.28 14.96
N ARG A 41 13.23 -18.21 15.06
CA ARG A 41 12.01 -18.21 15.89
C ARG A 41 10.76 -18.69 15.15
N LYS A 42 10.84 -18.80 13.81
CA LYS A 42 9.69 -19.09 12.93
C LYS A 42 8.53 -18.12 13.20
N GLU A 43 8.84 -16.83 13.23
CA GLU A 43 7.89 -15.77 13.59
C GLU A 43 7.97 -14.60 12.62
N PHE A 44 6.80 -14.08 12.26
CA PHE A 44 6.65 -12.77 11.64
C PHE A 44 6.56 -11.71 12.73
N ASN A 45 7.21 -10.58 12.51
CA ASN A 45 7.15 -9.46 13.42
C ASN A 45 7.17 -8.12 12.69
N ILE A 46 6.52 -7.14 13.30
CA ILE A 46 6.52 -5.74 12.89
C ILE A 46 7.00 -4.94 14.10
N HIS A 47 8.04 -4.13 13.93
CA HIS A 47 8.59 -3.34 15.02
C HIS A 47 9.24 -2.06 14.52
N PHE A 48 9.26 -1.02 15.36
CA PHE A 48 10.17 0.10 15.16
C PHE A 48 11.55 -0.25 15.72
N THR A 49 12.59 0.13 14.99
CA THR A 49 13.98 0.07 15.43
C THR A 49 14.53 1.48 15.53
N ASP A 50 15.08 1.83 16.69
CA ASP A 50 15.82 3.09 16.89
C ASP A 50 17.33 2.82 16.88
N ASP A 51 17.99 3.21 15.79
CA ASP A 51 19.43 3.06 15.61
C ASP A 51 20.24 4.14 16.36
N ASN A 52 19.59 5.14 16.97
CA ASN A 52 20.27 6.10 17.86
C ASN A 52 20.69 5.45 19.18
N ILE A 53 19.98 4.41 19.60
CA ILE A 53 20.28 3.67 20.83
C ILE A 53 21.48 2.75 20.56
N LYS A 54 22.67 3.18 20.98
CA LYS A 54 23.93 2.44 20.79
C LYS A 54 24.38 1.60 21.98
N GLU A 55 23.76 1.79 23.14
CA GLU A 55 24.09 1.05 24.36
C GLU A 55 23.86 -0.46 24.19
N VAL A 56 24.71 -1.24 24.85
CA VAL A 56 24.63 -2.71 24.84
C VAL A 56 23.58 -3.12 25.88
N GLY A 57 22.63 -3.96 25.48
CA GLY A 57 21.56 -4.46 26.37
C GLY A 57 20.28 -3.61 26.40
N SER A 58 20.28 -2.41 25.83
CA SER A 58 19.08 -1.56 25.76
C SER A 58 18.08 -2.06 24.71
N ILE A 59 16.78 -1.89 25.00
CA ILE A 59 15.70 -2.32 24.11
C ILE A 59 15.60 -1.35 22.93
N ARG A 60 16.23 -1.72 21.81
CA ARG A 60 16.20 -0.92 20.57
C ARG A 60 14.93 -1.11 19.73
N ARG A 61 14.20 -2.19 19.98
CA ARG A 61 13.07 -2.64 19.15
C ARG A 61 11.77 -2.53 19.92
N LYS A 62 10.84 -1.72 19.40
CA LYS A 62 9.46 -1.64 19.90
C LYS A 62 8.56 -2.48 19.01
N PHE A 63 8.23 -3.69 19.48
CA PHE A 63 7.36 -4.61 18.75
C PHE A 63 5.92 -4.13 18.75
N ILE A 64 5.32 -4.10 17.55
CA ILE A 64 3.92 -3.77 17.30
C ILE A 64 3.12 -5.07 17.15
N LEU A 65 3.71 -6.03 16.44
CA LEU A 65 3.13 -7.35 16.19
C LEU A 65 4.24 -8.39 16.27
N VAL A 66 4.01 -9.47 16.99
CA VAL A 66 4.76 -10.72 16.83
C VAL A 66 3.74 -11.86 16.66
N MET A 67 3.96 -12.71 15.66
CA MET A 67 3.06 -13.81 15.35
C MET A 67 3.87 -14.99 14.80
N SER A 68 3.60 -16.20 15.30
CA SER A 68 4.23 -17.41 14.73
C SER A 68 3.88 -17.56 13.25
N SER A 69 4.79 -18.14 12.48
CA SER A 69 4.61 -18.38 11.04
C SER A 69 3.35 -19.17 10.75
N PHE A 70 3.10 -20.23 11.52
CA PHE A 70 1.90 -21.04 11.41
C PHE A 70 0.62 -20.21 11.56
N ARG A 71 0.54 -19.36 12.60
CA ARG A 71 -0.62 -18.48 12.82
C ARG A 71 -0.75 -17.42 11.72
N PHE A 72 0.37 -16.87 11.27
CA PHE A 72 0.39 -15.91 10.17
C PHE A 72 -0.12 -16.52 8.87
N PHE A 73 0.33 -17.71 8.49
CA PHE A 73 -0.16 -18.40 7.29
C PHE A 73 -1.63 -18.81 7.41
N LEU A 74 -2.07 -19.28 8.58
CA LEU A 74 -3.50 -19.53 8.84
C LEU A 74 -4.33 -18.26 8.72
N PHE A 75 -3.82 -17.13 9.22
CA PHE A 75 -4.42 -15.82 9.06
C PHE A 75 -4.53 -15.48 7.56
N ILE A 76 -3.42 -15.43 6.83
CA ILE A 76 -3.42 -15.09 5.40
C ILE A 76 -4.36 -15.98 4.60
N ASN A 77 -4.30 -17.31 4.75
CA ASN A 77 -5.17 -18.23 4.00
C ASN A 77 -6.67 -17.97 4.23
N ARG A 78 -7.07 -17.64 5.47
CA ARG A 78 -8.47 -17.30 5.78
C ARG A 78 -8.88 -15.97 5.17
N PHE A 79 -8.01 -14.97 5.24
CA PHE A 79 -8.30 -13.62 4.77
C PHE A 79 -8.23 -13.49 3.26
N GLU A 80 -7.30 -14.18 2.61
CA GLU A 80 -7.11 -14.15 1.16
C GLU A 80 -8.38 -14.58 0.43
N LYS A 81 -8.99 -15.71 0.82
CA LYS A 81 -10.20 -16.21 0.17
C LYS A 81 -11.38 -15.23 0.32
N LEU A 82 -11.59 -14.72 1.54
CA LEU A 82 -12.64 -13.74 1.81
C LEU A 82 -12.38 -12.43 1.06
N TYR A 83 -11.16 -11.92 1.12
CA TYR A 83 -10.75 -10.69 0.46
C TYR A 83 -10.93 -10.81 -1.05
N ASN A 84 -10.42 -11.87 -1.67
CA ASN A 84 -10.52 -12.10 -3.11
C ASN A 84 -11.98 -12.18 -3.56
N PHE A 85 -12.82 -12.94 -2.84
CA PHE A 85 -14.24 -13.04 -3.17
C PHE A 85 -14.94 -11.67 -3.10
N HIS A 86 -14.79 -10.94 -1.98
CA HIS A 86 -15.43 -9.65 -1.80
C HIS A 86 -14.87 -8.56 -2.72
N HIS A 87 -13.57 -8.61 -3.02
CA HIS A 87 -12.91 -7.69 -3.94
C HIS A 87 -13.41 -7.90 -5.37
N LEU A 88 -13.47 -9.15 -5.85
CA LEU A 88 -14.01 -9.49 -7.16
C LEU A 88 -15.49 -9.10 -7.27
N LYS A 89 -16.29 -9.38 -6.23
CA LYS A 89 -17.68 -8.94 -6.17
C LYS A 89 -17.79 -7.43 -6.26
N MET A 90 -17.01 -6.68 -5.49
CA MET A 90 -16.99 -5.22 -5.52
C MET A 90 -16.70 -4.67 -6.92
N ILE A 91 -15.72 -5.24 -7.63
CA ILE A 91 -15.35 -4.85 -8.99
C ILE A 91 -16.48 -5.19 -9.97
N ARG A 92 -17.00 -6.42 -9.94
CA ARG A 92 -18.09 -6.86 -10.83
C ARG A 92 -19.34 -6.01 -10.68
N ASP A 93 -19.71 -5.68 -9.44
CA ASP A 93 -20.84 -4.80 -9.10
C ASP A 93 -20.57 -3.31 -9.46
N SER A 94 -19.45 -3.02 -10.11
CA SER A 94 -18.97 -1.68 -10.45
C SER A 94 -18.77 -1.51 -11.96
N GLU A 95 -19.38 -2.37 -12.77
CA GLU A 95 -19.40 -2.22 -14.24
C GLU A 95 -19.98 -0.86 -14.64
N VAL A 96 -19.34 -0.19 -15.59
CA VAL A 96 -19.71 1.14 -16.04
C VAL A 96 -19.50 1.31 -17.54
N ASN A 97 -20.35 2.13 -18.16
CA ASN A 97 -20.15 2.55 -19.54
C ASN A 97 -19.20 3.76 -19.60
N LEU A 98 -18.28 3.74 -20.57
CA LEU A 98 -17.34 4.83 -20.81
C LEU A 98 -18.03 6.19 -21.01
N GLY A 99 -19.16 6.24 -21.71
CA GLY A 99 -19.94 7.46 -21.93
C GLY A 99 -20.37 8.12 -20.63
N LYS A 100 -20.66 7.34 -19.59
CA LYS A 100 -20.98 7.86 -18.25
C LYS A 100 -19.77 8.55 -17.62
N LEU A 101 -18.57 7.96 -17.73
CA LEU A 101 -17.34 8.57 -17.21
C LEU A 101 -16.96 9.83 -18.01
N LYS A 102 -17.10 9.80 -19.33
CA LYS A 102 -16.87 10.96 -20.22
C LYS A 102 -17.79 12.12 -19.87
N LYS A 103 -19.10 11.87 -19.74
CA LYS A 103 -20.10 12.89 -19.38
C LYS A 103 -19.76 13.59 -18.06
N HIS A 104 -19.13 12.88 -17.13
CA HIS A 104 -18.76 13.44 -15.83
C HIS A 104 -17.33 14.01 -15.79
N GLY A 105 -16.61 14.06 -16.92
CA GLY A 105 -15.28 14.67 -17.03
C GLY A 105 -14.20 13.92 -16.27
N PHE A 106 -14.26 12.59 -16.25
CA PHE A 106 -13.22 11.79 -15.60
C PHE A 106 -11.93 11.78 -16.41
N MET A 107 -10.82 11.71 -15.69
CA MET A 107 -9.47 11.48 -16.20
C MET A 107 -8.87 10.29 -15.46
N PHE A 108 -7.84 9.68 -16.03
CA PHE A 108 -7.07 8.64 -15.37
C PHE A 108 -5.58 9.01 -15.36
N PHE A 109 -4.88 8.59 -14.33
CA PHE A 109 -3.45 8.80 -14.22
C PHE A 109 -2.68 7.59 -14.75
N HIS A 110 -1.83 7.82 -15.74
CA HIS A 110 -0.91 6.82 -16.27
C HIS A 110 0.38 7.50 -16.75
N VAL A 111 1.51 7.03 -16.24
CA VAL A 111 2.83 7.44 -16.70
C VAL A 111 3.57 6.19 -17.17
N PRO A 112 4.04 6.13 -18.43
CA PRO A 112 4.83 5.01 -18.92
C PRO A 112 6.07 4.74 -18.07
N ASP A 113 6.44 3.47 -17.91
CA ASP A 113 7.58 3.07 -17.08
C ASP A 113 8.89 3.75 -17.52
N SER A 114 9.09 3.95 -18.83
CA SER A 114 10.25 4.68 -19.36
C SER A 114 10.35 6.11 -18.82
N ILE A 115 9.22 6.81 -18.66
CA ILE A 115 9.15 8.15 -18.08
C ILE A 115 9.36 8.08 -16.57
N VAL A 116 8.78 7.10 -15.90
CA VAL A 116 8.99 6.88 -14.47
C VAL A 116 10.49 6.71 -14.17
N GLU A 117 11.19 5.88 -14.93
CA GLU A 117 12.62 5.58 -14.74
C GLU A 117 13.55 6.72 -15.16
N SER A 118 13.21 7.43 -16.24
CA SER A 118 14.06 8.50 -16.78
C SER A 118 13.85 9.84 -16.08
N LYS A 119 12.64 10.13 -15.57
CA LYS A 119 12.26 11.46 -15.09
C LYS A 119 11.79 11.53 -13.64
N LEU A 120 11.24 10.46 -13.07
CA LEU A 120 10.63 10.50 -11.73
C LEU A 120 11.48 9.80 -10.66
N LEU A 121 12.01 8.62 -11.00
CA LEU A 121 12.73 7.74 -10.08
C LEU A 121 14.15 7.45 -10.60
N HIS A 122 15.04 7.14 -9.67
CA HIS A 122 16.33 6.49 -9.92
C HIS A 122 16.25 5.05 -9.42
N LEU A 123 16.32 4.11 -10.36
CA LEU A 123 16.49 2.69 -10.04
C LEU A 123 17.99 2.36 -10.00
N LYS A 124 18.48 1.86 -8.86
CA LYS A 124 19.89 1.40 -8.71
C LYS A 124 19.94 -0.07 -8.33
N GLY A 125 20.95 -0.78 -8.86
CA GLY A 125 21.25 -2.17 -8.51
C GLY A 125 20.16 -3.17 -8.90
N ARG A 126 19.72 -3.14 -10.17
CA ARG A 126 18.63 -3.99 -10.71
C ARG A 126 17.33 -3.89 -9.87
N GLY A 127 16.86 -2.68 -9.61
CA GLY A 127 15.60 -2.43 -8.88
C GLY A 127 15.66 -2.61 -7.36
N LYS A 128 16.78 -3.03 -6.78
CA LYS A 128 16.92 -3.21 -5.32
C LYS A 128 16.88 -1.90 -4.53
N ARG A 129 17.07 -0.76 -5.18
CA ARG A 129 17.00 0.57 -4.58
C ARG A 129 16.24 1.51 -5.50
N ILE A 130 15.17 2.10 -4.97
CA ILE A 130 14.33 3.10 -5.64
C ILE A 130 14.53 4.42 -4.89
N LYS A 131 14.89 5.49 -5.60
CA LYS A 131 14.99 6.86 -5.04
C LYS A 131 14.20 7.82 -5.91
N ILE A 132 13.48 8.77 -5.33
CA ILE A 132 12.91 9.89 -6.09
C ILE A 132 14.07 10.77 -6.60
N ARG A 133 14.00 11.24 -7.86
CA ARG A 133 15.01 12.14 -8.42
C ARG A 133 15.00 13.48 -7.66
N GLU A 134 16.16 14.13 -7.52
CA GLU A 134 16.22 15.43 -6.84
C GLU A 134 15.54 16.53 -7.68
N ASN A 135 15.62 16.41 -9.01
CA ASN A 135 14.93 17.27 -9.97
C ASN A 135 13.77 16.49 -10.60
N VAL A 136 12.72 16.21 -9.83
CA VAL A 136 11.51 15.56 -10.38
C VAL A 136 10.88 16.45 -11.43
N ASP A 137 10.68 15.93 -12.64
CA ASP A 137 9.92 16.61 -13.68
C ASP A 137 8.43 16.55 -13.34
N LEU A 138 7.91 17.60 -12.70
CA LEU A 138 6.50 17.71 -12.33
C LEU A 138 5.60 17.83 -13.57
N ASN A 139 6.11 18.32 -14.69
CA ASN A 139 5.35 18.36 -15.94
C ASN A 139 5.12 16.95 -16.46
N ALA A 140 6.13 16.08 -16.38
CA ALA A 140 5.96 14.66 -16.71
C ALA A 140 4.92 13.94 -15.82
N MET A 141 4.70 14.42 -14.59
CA MET A 141 3.58 13.94 -13.76
C MET A 141 2.25 14.56 -14.20
N ALA A 142 2.20 15.86 -14.50
CA ALA A 142 0.98 16.53 -14.96
C ALA A 142 0.47 15.94 -16.28
N ASP A 143 1.38 15.66 -17.22
CA ASP A 143 1.09 15.03 -18.51
C ASP A 143 0.54 13.60 -18.36
N GLY A 144 0.77 12.97 -17.21
CA GLY A 144 0.23 11.65 -16.89
C GLY A 144 -1.29 11.63 -16.66
N PHE A 145 -1.95 12.78 -16.55
CA PHE A 145 -3.41 12.86 -16.43
C PHE A 145 -4.08 12.87 -17.80
N LEU A 146 -4.50 11.69 -18.25
CA LEU A 146 -5.10 11.49 -19.57
C LEU A 146 -6.64 11.55 -19.50
N PRO A 147 -7.31 12.09 -20.53
CA PRO A 147 -8.76 12.05 -20.62
C PRO A 147 -9.26 10.62 -20.71
N ILE A 148 -10.40 10.31 -20.10
CA ILE A 148 -10.89 8.92 -20.04
C ILE A 148 -11.15 8.28 -21.40
N THR A 149 -11.31 9.07 -22.47
CA THR A 149 -11.43 8.58 -23.85
C THR A 149 -10.21 7.81 -24.33
N GLU A 150 -9.03 8.10 -23.79
CA GLU A 150 -7.79 7.43 -24.16
C GLU A 150 -7.63 6.05 -23.51
N ILE A 151 -8.51 5.67 -22.57
CA ILE A 151 -8.42 4.37 -21.89
C ILE A 151 -8.55 3.16 -22.84
N HIS A 152 -8.99 3.39 -24.08
CA HIS A 152 -9.03 2.36 -25.11
C HIS A 152 -7.66 1.82 -25.49
N SER A 153 -6.60 2.63 -25.44
CA SER A 153 -5.22 2.22 -25.77
C SER A 153 -4.61 1.33 -24.68
N CYS A 154 -5.11 1.42 -23.46
CA CYS A 154 -4.64 0.61 -22.34
C CYS A 154 -5.33 -0.75 -22.27
N THR A 155 -4.58 -1.80 -21.96
CA THR A 155 -5.08 -3.18 -21.88
C THR A 155 -4.67 -3.82 -20.55
N ASP A 156 -5.54 -4.64 -19.97
CA ASP A 156 -5.33 -5.30 -18.65
C ASP A 156 -4.70 -4.41 -17.57
N SER A 157 -5.34 -3.28 -17.30
CA SER A 157 -4.75 -2.23 -16.47
C SER A 157 -5.71 -1.72 -15.39
N PHE A 158 -5.12 -1.25 -14.29
CA PHE A 158 -5.81 -0.53 -13.23
C PHE A 158 -5.32 0.92 -13.20
N PHE A 159 -6.25 1.85 -13.05
CA PHE A 159 -5.93 3.27 -13.05
C PHE A 159 -6.61 4.00 -11.90
N GLN A 160 -5.92 4.98 -11.34
CA GLN A 160 -6.55 5.94 -10.45
C GLN A 160 -7.34 6.94 -11.29
N ALA A 161 -8.58 7.20 -10.88
CA ALA A 161 -9.51 8.06 -11.58
C ALA A 161 -9.68 9.39 -10.84
N TYR A 162 -9.63 10.47 -11.60
CA TYR A 162 -9.66 11.83 -11.08
C TYR A 162 -10.71 12.67 -11.81
N LYS A 163 -11.08 13.77 -11.17
CA LYS A 163 -11.97 14.77 -11.73
C LYS A 163 -11.64 16.13 -11.12
N TRP A 164 -11.67 17.19 -11.94
CA TRP A 164 -11.64 18.57 -11.46
C TRP A 164 -12.89 18.92 -10.65
N LYS A 165 -12.67 19.57 -9.50
CA LYS A 165 -13.71 20.17 -8.66
C LYS A 165 -13.29 21.60 -8.37
N GLY A 166 -13.78 22.54 -9.17
CA GLY A 166 -13.21 23.88 -9.22
C GLY A 166 -11.74 23.79 -9.62
N GLU A 167 -10.88 24.44 -8.84
CA GLU A 167 -9.43 24.52 -9.07
C GLU A 167 -8.65 23.30 -8.57
N HIS A 168 -9.33 22.28 -8.04
CA HIS A 168 -8.69 21.13 -7.41
C HIS A 168 -8.93 19.82 -8.15
N LEU A 169 -7.85 19.08 -8.37
CA LEU A 169 -7.92 17.72 -8.87
C LEU A 169 -8.28 16.76 -7.73
N SER A 170 -9.41 16.08 -7.85
CA SER A 170 -9.92 15.22 -6.79
C SER A 170 -9.95 13.75 -7.22
N PHE A 171 -9.28 12.89 -6.46
CA PHE A 171 -9.41 11.43 -6.60
C PHE A 171 -10.86 11.00 -6.40
N GLN A 172 -11.38 10.22 -7.35
CA GLN A 172 -12.77 9.75 -7.36
C GLN A 172 -12.90 8.25 -7.18
N GLY A 173 -11.87 7.46 -7.52
CA GLY A 173 -11.94 6.01 -7.42
C GLY A 173 -10.93 5.31 -8.32
N ILE A 174 -11.15 4.02 -8.55
CA ILE A 174 -10.26 3.17 -9.34
C ILE A 174 -11.01 2.65 -10.56
N ILE A 175 -10.36 2.68 -11.71
CA ILE A 175 -10.86 2.12 -12.95
C ILE A 175 -10.10 0.84 -13.26
N PHE A 176 -10.84 -0.19 -13.68
CA PHE A 176 -10.28 -1.45 -14.13
C PHE A 176 -10.78 -1.72 -15.54
N LYS A 177 -9.84 -2.07 -16.43
CA LYS A 177 -10.15 -2.51 -17.79
C LYS A 177 -9.45 -3.82 -18.05
N THR A 178 -10.21 -4.83 -18.44
CA THR A 178 -9.72 -6.18 -18.74
C THR A 178 -9.89 -6.49 -20.22
N ASN A 179 -8.90 -7.12 -20.82
CA ASN A 179 -8.91 -7.54 -22.22
C ASN A 179 -9.99 -8.58 -22.50
N SER A 180 -10.19 -9.50 -21.55
CA SER A 180 -11.09 -10.64 -21.70
C SER A 180 -12.56 -10.27 -21.89
N SER A 181 -13.04 -9.19 -21.26
CA SER A 181 -14.46 -8.83 -21.31
C SER A 181 -14.78 -7.57 -22.12
N ARG A 182 -13.77 -6.79 -22.56
CA ARG A 182 -13.93 -5.41 -23.09
C ARG A 182 -14.74 -4.47 -22.17
N LYS A 183 -15.06 -4.91 -20.94
CA LYS A 183 -15.85 -4.14 -19.97
C LYS A 183 -14.95 -3.18 -19.22
N LEU A 184 -15.56 -2.08 -18.80
CA LEU A 184 -14.94 -1.08 -17.96
C LEU A 184 -15.61 -1.13 -16.59
N TYR A 185 -14.81 -1.13 -15.54
CA TYR A 185 -15.31 -1.09 -14.16
C TYR A 185 -14.79 0.17 -13.49
N PHE A 186 -15.67 0.87 -12.77
CA PHE A 186 -15.31 2.00 -11.93
C PHE A 186 -15.76 1.74 -10.50
N VAL A 187 -14.80 1.61 -9.59
CA VAL A 187 -15.03 1.49 -8.15
C VAL A 187 -14.87 2.87 -7.52
N PRO A 188 -15.97 3.54 -7.11
CA PRO A 188 -15.87 4.84 -6.47
C PRO A 188 -15.10 4.74 -5.16
N LYS A 189 -14.34 5.79 -4.81
CA LYS A 189 -13.55 5.84 -3.57
C LYS A 189 -14.38 5.53 -2.32
N LYS A 190 -15.65 5.96 -2.28
CA LYS A 190 -16.55 5.66 -1.15
C LYS A 190 -16.81 4.16 -1.00
N LYS A 191 -17.01 3.46 -2.13
CA LYS A 191 -17.23 2.00 -2.16
C LYS A 191 -15.94 1.26 -1.77
N TYR A 192 -14.80 1.69 -2.32
CA TYR A 192 -13.48 1.15 -1.98
C TYR A 192 -13.14 1.34 -0.49
N ASN A 193 -13.32 2.54 0.05
CA ASN A 193 -13.07 2.83 1.46
C ASN A 193 -13.97 2.00 2.39
N ARG A 194 -15.24 1.81 2.01
CA ARG A 194 -16.16 0.92 2.74
C ARG A 194 -15.64 -0.53 2.75
N PHE A 195 -15.19 -1.03 1.60
CA PHE A 195 -14.60 -2.36 1.49
C PHE A 195 -13.34 -2.51 2.36
N LEU A 196 -12.44 -1.53 2.34
CA LEU A 196 -11.24 -1.53 3.20
C LEU A 196 -11.62 -1.50 4.69
N LYS A 197 -12.61 -0.69 5.08
CA LYS A 197 -13.12 -0.65 6.46
C LYS A 197 -13.66 -2.01 6.90
N HIS A 198 -14.49 -2.66 6.08
CA HIS A 198 -14.99 -3.98 6.42
C HIS A 198 -13.86 -5.00 6.54
N SER A 199 -12.88 -4.95 5.64
CA SER A 199 -11.69 -5.82 5.72
C SER A 199 -10.93 -5.62 7.03
N ALA A 200 -10.70 -4.37 7.45
CA ALA A 200 -10.05 -4.04 8.71
C ALA A 200 -10.85 -4.54 9.93
N ILE A 201 -12.17 -4.42 9.92
CA ILE A 201 -13.05 -4.95 10.98
C ILE A 201 -12.93 -6.47 11.07
N VAL A 202 -12.95 -7.19 9.93
CA VAL A 202 -12.82 -8.65 9.94
C VAL A 202 -11.44 -9.07 10.48
N VAL A 203 -10.37 -8.36 10.09
CA VAL A 203 -9.01 -8.59 10.64
C VAL A 203 -8.99 -8.39 12.14
N TYR A 204 -9.53 -7.26 12.62
CA TYR A 204 -9.61 -6.96 14.05
C TYR A 204 -10.39 -8.03 14.82
N ASN A 205 -11.57 -8.41 14.33
CA ASN A 205 -12.41 -9.43 14.95
C ASN A 205 -11.72 -10.79 15.02
N TYR A 206 -10.98 -11.18 13.97
CA TYR A 206 -10.20 -12.42 13.99
C TYR A 206 -9.11 -12.39 15.06
N LEU A 207 -8.34 -11.30 15.12
CA LEU A 207 -7.27 -11.17 16.11
C LEU A 207 -7.83 -11.15 17.54
N ASN A 208 -9.03 -10.59 17.74
CA ASN A 208 -9.72 -10.64 19.03
C ASN A 208 -10.30 -12.02 19.37
N LYS A 209 -10.74 -12.79 18.38
CA LYS A 209 -11.24 -14.16 18.58
C LYS A 209 -10.12 -15.12 18.99
N TYR A 210 -8.90 -14.88 18.52
CA TYR A 210 -7.71 -15.67 18.85
C TYR A 210 -6.62 -14.77 19.46
N PRO A 211 -6.88 -14.19 20.65
CA PRO A 211 -5.99 -13.20 21.23
C PRO A 211 -4.71 -13.84 21.74
N THR A 212 -3.62 -13.09 21.66
CA THR A 212 -2.33 -13.46 22.24
C THR A 212 -1.70 -12.25 22.91
N PRO A 213 -0.78 -12.43 23.89
CA PRO A 213 -0.03 -11.31 24.46
C PRO A 213 0.69 -10.49 23.39
N GLU A 214 1.27 -11.16 22.39
CA GLU A 214 2.08 -10.57 21.32
C GLU A 214 1.27 -9.75 20.30
N THR A 215 -0.04 -9.99 20.21
CA THR A 215 -0.95 -9.26 19.32
C THR A 215 -1.65 -8.10 20.03
N LEU A 216 -1.46 -7.95 21.35
CA LEU A 216 -2.20 -6.96 22.15
C LEU A 216 -2.01 -5.52 21.64
N GLU A 217 -0.76 -5.10 21.43
CA GLU A 217 -0.45 -3.74 20.96
C GLU A 217 -1.03 -3.47 19.57
N PHE A 218 -0.91 -4.43 18.64
CA PHE A 218 -1.55 -4.33 17.34
C PHE A 218 -3.08 -4.22 17.45
N ARG A 219 -3.71 -5.00 18.33
CA ARG A 219 -5.17 -4.96 18.54
C ARG A 219 -5.63 -3.63 19.13
N LYS A 220 -4.87 -3.04 20.06
CA LYS A 220 -5.15 -1.69 20.57
C LYS A 220 -5.10 -0.64 19.46
N ILE A 221 -4.03 -0.64 18.66
CA ILE A 221 -3.86 0.28 17.53
C ILE A 221 -5.01 0.10 16.51
N ALA A 222 -5.34 -1.15 16.17
CA ALA A 222 -6.43 -1.47 15.26
C ALA A 222 -7.78 -0.98 15.78
N PHE A 223 -8.06 -1.15 17.08
CA PHE A 223 -9.29 -0.65 17.70
C PHE A 223 -9.39 0.88 17.62
N GLU A 224 -8.32 1.60 18.01
CA GLU A 224 -8.31 3.07 17.95
C GLU A 224 -8.54 3.59 16.53
N ASN A 225 -7.90 2.97 15.53
CA ASN A 225 -8.10 3.31 14.12
C ASN A 225 -9.52 3.02 13.63
N LEU A 226 -10.20 2.02 14.18
CA LEU A 226 -11.60 1.72 13.86
C LEU A 226 -12.60 2.64 14.58
N LYS A 227 -12.25 3.09 15.80
CA LYS A 227 -13.07 3.96 16.66
C LYS A 227 -13.19 5.39 16.13
N HIS A 228 -12.15 5.90 15.46
CA HIS A 228 -12.11 7.25 14.92
C HIS A 228 -12.23 7.24 13.39
N PRO A 229 -13.45 7.10 12.83
CA PRO A 229 -13.61 7.13 11.39
C PRO A 229 -13.64 8.59 10.95
N TYR A 230 -12.49 9.29 10.98
CA TYR A 230 -12.37 10.67 10.52
C TYR A 230 -13.41 11.59 11.18
N LEU A 231 -13.06 12.20 12.32
CA LEU A 231 -13.68 13.48 12.66
C LEU A 231 -13.47 14.37 11.43
N ASN A 232 -14.56 14.59 10.67
CA ASN A 232 -14.56 15.47 9.50
C ASN A 232 -13.96 16.80 9.94
N LYS A 233 -12.75 17.09 9.46
CA LYS A 233 -12.33 18.44 9.16
C LYS A 233 -12.20 18.52 7.65
#